data_AF-A0A1J3D9J0-F1
#
_entry.id   AF-A0A1J3D9J0-F1
#
_cell.length_a   1.000
_cell.length_b   1.000
_cell.length_c   1.000
_cell.angle_alpha   90.00
_cell.angle_beta   90.00
_cell.angle_gamma   90.00
#
_symmetry.space_group_name_H-M   'P 1'
#
loop_
_entity.id
_entity.type
_entity.pdbx_description
1 polymer ?
#
loop_
_entity_poly.entity_id
_entity_poly.type
_entity_poly.pdbx_seq_one_letter_code
_entity_poly.pdbx_strand_id
1 'polypeptide(L)'
;MERPLGLWLVLIASLAIIHLVQVQGQPGFISLDCGLPVYEPSPYSESYTGLQFSSDAKFIQSGETGRVKTGNLLKPYATLRYFPDGRRNCYNIPVEKGTKYLIRAWFIYGNYDGRDSNPIFDLYLGPNLWVTVDMQKPGNDDTSEEILHIPTSDSLQVCLVKTDKTTPFISALELRPMGNNSYITQAGSLKLVSRTYYSKSEYYIRYPDDAYDRIWIARSPSWLTYISTTNDVSNDNGYNLPKAVRQNGATPTNASLPITITWTSENPDDQYYMYEHLAEIQDLQANETREFVVLLNGKKYFLSCNS
;
A
#
# COMPACT_ATOMS: atom_id res chain seq x y z
N MET A 1 27.94 -38.15 -64.76
CA MET A 1 28.56 -36.81 -64.67
C MET A 1 27.42 -35.81 -64.71
N GLU A 2 27.11 -34.98 -63.72
CA GLU A 2 27.61 -34.69 -62.38
C GLU A 2 26.41 -34.10 -61.60
N ARG A 3 26.27 -34.40 -60.31
CA ARG A 3 25.59 -33.51 -59.32
C ARG A 3 26.63 -32.42 -58.94
N PRO A 4 26.34 -31.27 -58.27
CA PRO A 4 25.26 -31.04 -57.29
C PRO A 4 24.76 -29.55 -57.20
N LEU A 5 24.07 -29.23 -56.09
CA LEU A 5 23.90 -27.92 -55.42
C LEU A 5 22.57 -27.14 -55.60
N GLY A 6 21.91 -26.97 -54.43
CA GLY A 6 20.99 -25.87 -54.10
C GLY A 6 19.55 -26.12 -54.52
N LEU A 7 18.51 -26.06 -53.68
CA LEU A 7 18.36 -25.36 -52.41
C LEU A 7 17.58 -26.22 -51.41
N TRP A 8 18.08 -26.19 -50.18
CA TRP A 8 17.47 -26.73 -48.99
C TRP A 8 16.37 -25.79 -48.46
N LEU A 9 15.32 -26.41 -47.92
CA LEU A 9 14.45 -25.97 -46.81
C LEU A 9 14.22 -24.45 -46.64
N VAL A 10 13.01 -23.99 -46.98
CA VAL A 10 12.43 -22.80 -46.36
C VAL A 10 12.03 -23.18 -44.93
N LEU A 11 12.97 -23.03 -44.00
CA LEU A 11 12.69 -23.05 -42.57
C LEU A 11 12.04 -21.71 -42.22
N ILE A 12 10.75 -21.75 -41.90
CA ILE A 12 10.01 -20.64 -41.32
C ILE A 12 10.64 -20.37 -39.95
N ALA A 13 11.59 -19.43 -39.90
CA ALA A 13 11.99 -18.81 -38.65
C ALA A 13 10.86 -17.84 -38.25
N SER A 14 9.79 -18.39 -37.68
CA SER A 14 8.94 -17.61 -36.79
C SER A 14 9.79 -17.31 -35.56
N LEU A 15 10.59 -16.25 -35.66
CA LEU A 15 11.07 -15.51 -34.51
C LEU A 15 9.82 -15.06 -33.77
N ALA A 16 9.40 -15.86 -32.80
CA ALA A 16 8.62 -15.37 -31.69
C ALA A 16 9.48 -14.28 -31.06
N ILE A 17 9.24 -13.04 -31.48
CA ILE A 17 9.55 -11.88 -30.67
C ILE A 17 8.65 -12.06 -29.47
N ILE A 18 9.13 -12.84 -28.49
CA ILE A 18 8.63 -12.75 -27.14
C ILE A 18 9.02 -11.33 -26.78
N HIS A 19 8.06 -10.41 -26.89
CA HIS A 19 8.07 -9.24 -26.05
C HIS A 19 8.09 -9.82 -24.63
N LEU A 20 9.31 -10.04 -24.11
CA LEU A 20 9.58 -9.78 -22.72
C LEU A 20 9.16 -8.32 -22.55
N VAL A 21 7.87 -8.13 -22.27
CA VAL A 21 7.46 -7.04 -21.42
C VAL A 21 8.29 -7.26 -20.17
N GLN A 22 9.48 -6.67 -20.12
CA GLN A 22 10.10 -6.38 -18.85
C GLN A 22 9.01 -5.63 -18.11
N VAL A 23 8.41 -6.27 -17.10
CA VAL A 23 7.63 -5.57 -16.11
C VAL A 23 8.62 -4.64 -15.42
N GLN A 24 8.84 -3.47 -16.03
CA GLN A 24 9.44 -2.32 -15.37
C GLN A 24 8.49 -1.98 -14.23
N GLY A 25 8.80 -2.39 -13.00
CA GLY A 25 8.00 -1.92 -11.86
C GLY A 25 8.11 -2.68 -10.54
N GLN A 26 8.65 -3.90 -10.48
CA GLN A 26 8.66 -4.70 -9.24
C GLN A 26 10.05 -5.11 -8.70
N PRO A 27 11.16 -4.37 -8.91
CA PRO A 27 12.44 -4.79 -8.33
C PRO A 27 12.35 -4.78 -6.79
N GLY A 28 12.37 -5.97 -6.19
CA GLY A 28 12.38 -6.16 -4.74
C GLY A 28 11.01 -6.14 -4.04
N PHE A 29 9.88 -6.15 -4.78
CA PHE A 29 8.57 -6.32 -4.17
C PHE A 29 8.45 -7.72 -3.55
N ILE A 30 7.91 -7.78 -2.33
CA ILE A 30 7.56 -9.04 -1.67
C ILE A 30 6.06 -9.01 -1.40
N SER A 31 5.31 -9.95 -1.96
CA SER A 31 3.88 -10.11 -1.68
C SER A 31 3.60 -11.55 -1.29
N LEU A 32 3.14 -11.73 -0.06
CA LEU A 32 2.83 -13.04 0.50
C LEU A 32 1.32 -13.21 0.63
N ASP A 33 0.83 -14.28 0.01
CA ASP A 33 -0.52 -14.79 0.20
C ASP A 33 -0.48 -15.72 1.41
N CYS A 34 -1.04 -15.26 2.52
CA CYS A 34 -0.93 -15.93 3.80
C CYS A 34 -1.98 -17.04 3.89
N GLY A 35 -1.51 -18.27 4.07
CA GLY A 35 -2.40 -19.44 4.08
C GLY A 35 -2.83 -19.91 2.70
N LEU A 36 -2.12 -19.52 1.64
CA LEU A 36 -2.28 -20.10 0.31
C LEU A 36 -2.16 -21.64 0.38
N PRO A 37 -3.16 -22.41 -0.07
CA PRO A 37 -3.11 -23.86 -0.02
C PRO A 37 -1.94 -24.44 -0.82
N VAL A 38 -1.31 -25.50 -0.30
CA VAL A 38 -0.14 -26.15 -0.91
C VAL A 38 -0.36 -26.72 -2.32
N TYR A 39 -1.61 -26.92 -2.73
CA TYR A 39 -1.97 -27.38 -4.07
C TYR A 39 -2.21 -26.24 -5.06
N GLU A 40 -2.28 -24.99 -4.60
CA GLU A 40 -2.38 -23.81 -5.47
C GLU A 40 -1.00 -23.44 -6.04
N PRO A 41 -0.94 -22.93 -7.28
CA PRO A 41 0.31 -22.48 -7.87
C PRO A 41 0.89 -21.28 -7.10
N SER A 42 2.19 -21.33 -6.85
CA SER A 42 2.98 -20.24 -6.25
C SER A 42 4.38 -20.22 -6.86
N PRO A 43 4.86 -19.06 -7.36
CA PRO A 43 4.19 -17.76 -7.40
C PRO A 43 3.06 -17.70 -8.44
N TYR A 44 2.20 -16.69 -8.34
CA TYR A 44 1.15 -16.37 -9.31
C TYR A 44 0.98 -14.86 -9.48
N SER A 45 0.47 -14.44 -10.64
CA SER A 45 0.09 -13.03 -10.86
C SER A 45 -1.35 -12.80 -10.40
N GLU A 46 -1.57 -11.86 -9.50
CA GLU A 46 -2.92 -11.39 -9.16
C GLU A 46 -3.47 -10.58 -10.36
N SER A 47 -4.70 -10.86 -10.77
CA SER A 47 -5.27 -10.38 -12.03
C SER A 47 -5.61 -8.89 -12.06
N TYR A 48 -6.00 -8.31 -10.92
CA TYR A 48 -6.45 -6.92 -10.85
C TYR A 48 -5.27 -5.95 -10.80
N THR A 49 -4.28 -6.26 -9.96
CA THR A 49 -3.08 -5.43 -9.73
C THR A 49 -1.93 -5.80 -10.64
N GLY A 50 -1.83 -7.05 -11.11
CA GLY A 50 -0.63 -7.56 -11.79
C GLY A 50 0.55 -7.81 -10.84
N LEU A 51 0.32 -7.79 -9.53
CA LEU A 51 1.34 -8.10 -8.54
C LEU A 51 1.64 -9.60 -8.51
N GLN A 52 2.93 -9.95 -8.41
CA GLN A 52 3.34 -11.32 -8.16
C GLN A 52 3.20 -11.65 -6.67
N PHE A 53 2.35 -12.62 -6.36
CA PHE A 53 2.17 -13.17 -5.02
C PHE A 53 2.80 -14.55 -4.91
N SER A 54 3.30 -14.86 -3.72
CA SER A 54 3.87 -16.16 -3.38
C SER A 54 3.30 -16.67 -2.06
N SER A 55 3.32 -17.98 -1.85
CA SER A 55 2.94 -18.57 -0.56
C SER A 55 3.82 -18.06 0.57
N ASP A 56 3.20 -17.81 1.72
CA ASP A 56 3.87 -17.39 2.93
C ASP A 56 4.65 -18.52 3.66
N ALA A 57 4.45 -19.78 3.25
CA ALA A 57 4.89 -20.97 3.97
C ALA A 57 6.40 -21.06 4.28
N LYS A 58 7.25 -20.40 3.49
CA LYS A 58 8.72 -20.38 3.73
C LYS A 58 9.16 -19.36 4.78
N PHE A 59 8.27 -18.43 5.15
CA PHE A 59 8.59 -17.30 6.00
C PHE A 59 8.02 -17.45 7.42
N ILE A 60 7.24 -18.49 7.68
CA ILE A 60 6.59 -18.76 8.96
C ILE A 60 6.62 -20.27 9.25
N GLN A 61 6.81 -20.65 10.51
CA GLN A 61 6.96 -22.06 10.92
C GLN A 61 5.69 -22.66 11.55
N SER A 62 4.72 -21.83 11.91
CA SER A 62 3.52 -22.20 12.66
C SER A 62 2.27 -21.65 11.99
N GLY A 63 1.12 -22.00 12.57
CA GLY A 63 -0.18 -21.52 12.13
C GLY A 63 -0.85 -22.45 11.13
N GLU A 64 -2.17 -22.34 11.09
CA GLU A 64 -3.08 -23.11 10.25
C GLU A 64 -3.68 -22.20 9.17
N THR A 65 -4.25 -22.80 8.12
CA THR A 65 -4.82 -22.06 6.99
C THR A 65 -6.34 -22.02 7.07
N GLY A 66 -6.93 -20.84 6.90
CA GLY A 66 -8.36 -20.61 6.84
C GLY A 66 -8.79 -20.03 5.50
N ARG A 67 -10.09 -20.13 5.20
CA ARG A 67 -10.70 -19.50 4.02
C ARG A 67 -11.77 -18.52 4.46
N VAL A 68 -11.73 -17.32 3.89
CA VAL A 68 -12.76 -16.31 4.11
C VAL A 68 -14.06 -16.78 3.46
N LYS A 69 -15.18 -16.71 4.19
CA LYS A 69 -16.46 -17.29 3.73
C LYS A 69 -17.31 -16.35 2.88
N THR A 70 -17.04 -15.06 2.96
CA THR A 70 -17.87 -14.01 2.37
C THR A 70 -17.03 -13.01 1.58
N GLY A 71 -17.67 -12.30 0.66
CA GLY A 71 -17.05 -11.23 -0.13
C GLY A 71 -16.49 -11.67 -1.48
N ASN A 72 -16.44 -10.72 -2.41
CA ASN A 72 -15.72 -10.88 -3.68
C ASN A 72 -14.32 -10.29 -3.50
N LEU A 73 -13.36 -11.15 -3.17
CA LEU A 73 -12.02 -10.75 -2.72
C LEU A 73 -11.00 -11.01 -3.82
N LEU A 74 -9.94 -10.19 -3.85
CA LEU A 74 -8.74 -10.53 -4.61
C LEU A 74 -8.18 -11.86 -4.07
N LYS A 75 -7.56 -12.66 -4.95
CA LYS A 75 -7.00 -13.97 -4.58
C LYS A 75 -6.18 -13.96 -3.27
N PRO A 76 -5.24 -13.04 -3.03
CA PRO A 76 -4.44 -13.02 -1.79
C PRO A 76 -5.22 -12.68 -0.52
N TYR A 77 -6.48 -12.28 -0.64
CA TYR A 77 -7.34 -11.92 0.47
C TYR A 77 -8.41 -12.99 0.76
N ALA A 78 -8.51 -14.02 -0.09
CA ALA A 78 -9.49 -15.09 0.03
C ALA A 78 -9.10 -16.18 1.05
N THR A 79 -7.81 -16.26 1.37
CA THR A 79 -7.25 -17.15 2.39
C THR A 79 -6.53 -16.36 3.47
N LEU A 80 -6.31 -17.02 4.60
CA LEU A 80 -5.55 -16.45 5.71
C LEU A 80 -4.76 -17.54 6.43
N ARG A 81 -3.69 -17.14 7.11
CA ARG A 81 -3.04 -17.95 8.14
C ARG A 81 -3.48 -17.46 9.50
N TYR A 82 -3.90 -18.37 10.37
CA TYR A 82 -4.28 -18.08 11.76
C TYR A 82 -3.44 -18.87 12.76
N PHE A 83 -3.33 -18.36 13.98
CA PHE A 83 -2.40 -18.86 14.99
C PHE A 83 -3.14 -19.21 16.28
N PRO A 84 -3.78 -20.39 16.37
CA PRO A 84 -4.53 -20.80 17.56
C PRO A 84 -3.59 -21.04 18.74
N ASP A 85 -2.39 -21.54 18.44
CA ASP A 85 -1.33 -21.87 19.39
C ASP A 85 -0.19 -20.86 19.37
N GLY A 86 0.51 -20.79 20.51
CA GLY A 86 1.63 -19.88 20.71
C GLY A 86 1.18 -18.45 21.00
N ARG A 87 1.90 -17.77 21.88
CA ARG A 87 1.60 -16.38 22.22
C ARG A 87 2.12 -15.39 21.16
N ARG A 88 3.19 -15.74 20.46
CA ARG A 88 3.90 -14.88 19.51
C ARG A 88 4.33 -15.71 18.31
N ASN A 89 3.84 -15.34 17.14
CA ASN A 89 4.12 -16.02 15.88
C ASN A 89 4.71 -15.00 14.90
N CYS A 90 5.93 -15.27 14.41
CA CYS A 90 6.72 -14.28 13.68
C CYS A 90 7.06 -14.75 12.27
N TYR A 91 6.67 -13.96 11.28
CA TYR A 91 7.25 -14.05 9.95
C TYR A 91 8.70 -13.59 10.00
N ASN A 92 9.57 -14.29 9.28
CA ASN A 92 10.96 -13.88 9.08
C ASN A 92 11.18 -13.57 7.59
N ILE A 93 11.19 -12.28 7.25
CA ILE A 93 11.22 -11.81 5.86
C ILE A 93 12.64 -11.37 5.50
N PRO A 94 13.27 -11.92 4.45
CA PRO A 94 14.53 -11.40 3.94
C PRO A 94 14.31 -10.01 3.34
N VAL A 95 15.10 -9.05 3.77
CA VAL A 95 15.04 -7.65 3.33
C VAL A 95 16.45 -7.12 3.12
N GLU A 96 16.59 -5.98 2.46
CA GLU A 96 17.87 -5.29 2.37
C GLU A 96 18.01 -4.32 3.55
N LYS A 97 19.07 -4.48 4.34
CA LYS A 97 19.40 -3.56 5.42
C LYS A 97 19.55 -2.13 4.89
N GLY A 98 18.94 -1.17 5.58
CA GLY A 98 19.04 0.25 5.22
C GLY A 98 18.10 0.71 4.11
N THR A 99 17.42 -0.21 3.42
CA THR A 99 16.39 0.13 2.43
C THR A 99 15.10 0.50 3.13
N LYS A 100 14.45 1.60 2.71
CA LYS A 100 13.13 1.98 3.22
C LYS A 100 12.06 1.10 2.61
N TYR A 101 11.24 0.49 3.43
CA TYR A 101 10.10 -0.32 2.99
C TYR A 101 8.79 0.30 3.46
N LEU A 102 7.83 0.38 2.55
CA LEU A 102 6.41 0.37 2.91
C LEU A 102 6.02 -1.08 3.16
N ILE A 103 5.57 -1.36 4.37
CA ILE A 103 5.13 -2.67 4.83
C ILE A 103 3.64 -2.57 5.11
N ARG A 104 2.85 -3.48 4.53
CA ARG A 104 1.39 -3.54 4.72
C ARG A 104 0.97 -4.94 5.09
N ALA A 105 0.19 -5.06 6.17
CA ALA A 105 -0.43 -6.30 6.60
C ALA A 105 -1.96 -6.20 6.43
N TRP A 106 -2.56 -7.20 5.80
CA TRP A 106 -4.01 -7.28 5.56
C TRP A 106 -4.66 -8.31 6.47
N PHE A 107 -5.84 -7.97 6.98
CA PHE A 107 -6.59 -8.77 7.93
C PHE A 107 -8.04 -8.84 7.48
N ILE A 108 -8.41 -9.89 6.75
CA ILE A 108 -9.78 -10.15 6.29
C ILE A 108 -10.36 -11.33 7.07
N TYR A 109 -11.21 -11.07 8.06
CA TYR A 109 -11.70 -12.11 8.96
C TYR A 109 -12.76 -12.99 8.27
N GLY A 110 -13.81 -12.35 7.73
CA GLY A 110 -14.99 -12.96 7.10
C GLY A 110 -15.45 -14.28 7.71
N ASN A 111 -15.44 -14.33 9.06
CA ASN A 111 -15.89 -15.43 9.89
C ASN A 111 -15.35 -16.81 9.47
N TYR A 112 -14.07 -16.88 9.09
CA TYR A 112 -13.43 -18.10 8.59
C TYR A 112 -13.62 -19.30 9.55
N ASP A 113 -13.62 -19.06 10.86
CA ASP A 113 -13.74 -20.08 11.91
C ASP A 113 -15.19 -20.35 12.37
N GLY A 114 -16.17 -19.56 11.91
CA GLY A 114 -17.58 -19.73 12.24
C GLY A 114 -17.95 -19.31 13.66
N ARG A 115 -17.07 -18.56 14.34
CA ARG A 115 -17.30 -18.12 15.73
C ARG A 115 -17.97 -16.76 15.85
N ASP A 116 -18.00 -16.00 14.76
CA ASP A 116 -18.57 -14.64 14.73
C ASP A 116 -17.97 -13.74 15.82
N SER A 117 -16.66 -13.88 16.03
CA SER A 117 -15.92 -13.20 17.10
C SER A 117 -14.70 -12.54 16.51
N ASN A 118 -14.86 -11.26 16.16
CA ASN A 118 -13.79 -10.48 15.56
C ASN A 118 -12.57 -10.39 16.50
N PRO A 119 -11.35 -10.59 15.98
CA PRO A 119 -10.19 -10.74 16.83
C PRO A 119 -9.58 -9.40 17.25
N ILE A 120 -8.84 -9.45 18.35
CA ILE A 120 -7.97 -8.41 18.85
C ILE A 120 -6.60 -9.02 19.19
N PHE A 121 -5.54 -8.43 18.65
CA PHE A 121 -4.17 -8.87 18.86
C PHE A 121 -3.19 -7.76 18.51
N ASP A 122 -1.93 -7.91 18.91
CA ASP A 122 -0.90 -6.94 18.58
C ASP A 122 -0.06 -7.39 17.38
N LEU A 123 0.35 -6.41 16.59
CA LEU A 123 1.33 -6.54 15.52
C LEU A 123 2.63 -5.87 15.97
N TYR A 124 3.76 -6.57 15.79
CA TYR A 124 5.10 -6.10 16.15
C TYR A 124 6.03 -6.13 14.94
N LEU A 125 6.94 -5.14 14.86
CA LEU A 125 8.13 -5.19 14.02
C LEU A 125 9.35 -5.50 14.89
N GLY A 126 9.85 -6.73 14.80
CA GLY A 126 10.85 -7.23 15.74
C GLY A 126 10.35 -7.07 17.19
N PRO A 127 11.13 -6.46 18.09
CA PRO A 127 10.69 -6.25 19.47
C PRO A 127 9.69 -5.11 19.66
N ASN A 128 9.49 -4.25 18.66
CA ASN A 128 8.74 -3.00 18.80
C ASN A 128 7.27 -3.20 18.44
N LEU A 129 6.37 -2.71 19.29
CA LEU A 129 4.94 -2.67 18.98
C LEU A 129 4.74 -1.78 17.75
N TRP A 130 4.05 -2.31 16.75
CA TRP A 130 3.59 -1.53 15.61
C TRP A 130 2.18 -1.00 15.90
N VAL A 131 1.23 -1.88 16.18
CA VAL A 131 -0.18 -1.52 16.38
C VAL A 131 -0.96 -2.65 17.04
N THR A 132 -2.01 -2.32 17.80
CA THR A 132 -3.04 -3.29 18.20
C THR A 132 -4.11 -3.34 17.12
N VAL A 133 -4.22 -4.49 16.45
CA VAL A 133 -5.28 -4.78 15.49
C VAL A 133 -6.56 -5.06 16.28
N ASP A 134 -7.50 -4.11 16.26
CA ASP A 134 -8.80 -4.22 16.93
C ASP A 134 -9.94 -4.27 15.91
N MET A 135 -10.47 -5.48 15.69
CA MET A 135 -11.60 -5.71 14.79
C MET A 135 -12.94 -5.83 15.55
N GLN A 136 -12.97 -5.61 16.86
CA GLN A 136 -14.17 -5.84 17.69
C GLN A 136 -15.28 -4.80 17.46
N LYS A 137 -14.97 -3.69 16.79
CA LYS A 137 -15.96 -2.66 16.45
C LYS A 137 -16.94 -3.20 15.39
N PRO A 138 -18.25 -2.95 15.54
CA PRO A 138 -19.24 -3.38 14.55
C PRO A 138 -18.90 -2.88 13.14
N GLY A 139 -18.91 -3.78 12.16
CA GLY A 139 -18.61 -3.48 10.76
C GLY A 139 -17.13 -3.57 10.36
N ASN A 140 -16.22 -3.90 11.28
CA ASN A 140 -14.80 -4.15 10.97
C ASN A 140 -14.56 -5.63 10.63
N ASP A 141 -15.04 -6.08 9.47
CA ASP A 141 -14.76 -7.46 8.98
C ASP A 141 -13.39 -7.55 8.27
N ASP A 142 -12.83 -6.40 7.92
CA ASP A 142 -11.52 -6.24 7.31
C ASP A 142 -10.78 -5.00 7.85
N THR A 143 -9.45 -5.09 7.91
CA THR A 143 -8.57 -3.95 8.16
C THR A 143 -7.20 -4.17 7.54
N SER A 144 -6.42 -3.09 7.40
CA SER A 144 -5.04 -3.15 6.95
C SER A 144 -4.19 -2.16 7.73
N GLU A 145 -2.97 -2.57 8.06
CA GLU A 145 -2.01 -1.74 8.77
C GLU A 145 -0.82 -1.46 7.85
N GLU A 146 -0.40 -0.20 7.75
CA GLU A 146 0.73 0.22 6.93
C GLU A 146 1.78 0.98 7.75
N ILE A 147 3.06 0.68 7.52
CA ILE A 147 4.19 1.35 8.14
C ILE A 147 5.34 1.54 7.18
N LEU A 148 6.02 2.69 7.27
CA LEU A 148 7.32 2.91 6.66
C LEU A 148 8.41 2.60 7.66
N HIS A 149 9.31 1.68 7.30
CA HIS A 149 10.40 1.25 8.18
C HIS A 149 11.70 1.05 7.40
N ILE A 150 12.82 1.32 8.06
CA ILE A 150 14.17 1.03 7.55
C ILE A 150 14.77 -0.09 8.42
N PRO A 151 14.85 -1.33 7.91
CA PRO A 151 15.42 -2.45 8.66
C PRO A 151 16.91 -2.23 8.99
N THR A 152 17.31 -2.63 10.20
CA THR A 152 18.70 -2.56 10.66
C THR A 152 19.51 -3.83 10.38
N SER A 153 18.87 -4.86 9.82
CA SER A 153 19.42 -6.17 9.44
C SER A 153 18.81 -6.64 8.13
N ASP A 154 19.41 -7.65 7.49
CA ASP A 154 18.93 -8.26 6.24
C ASP A 154 17.74 -9.22 6.44
N SER A 155 17.09 -9.11 7.59
CA SER A 155 15.93 -9.88 8.01
C SER A 155 15.05 -8.96 8.84
N LEU A 156 13.76 -9.01 8.57
CA LEU A 156 12.72 -8.28 9.29
C LEU A 156 11.71 -9.28 9.86
N GLN A 157 11.46 -9.16 11.16
CA GLN A 157 10.40 -9.94 11.80
C GLN A 157 9.10 -9.15 11.85
N VAL A 158 8.02 -9.75 11.34
CA VAL A 158 6.64 -9.26 11.53
C VAL A 158 5.93 -10.27 12.41
N CYS A 159 5.60 -9.88 13.64
CA CYS A 159 5.07 -10.79 14.65
C CYS A 159 3.63 -10.47 15.02
N LEU A 160 2.78 -11.49 14.99
CA LEU A 160 1.43 -11.45 15.53
C LEU A 160 1.47 -11.99 16.96
N VAL A 161 1.00 -11.19 17.92
CA VAL A 161 1.07 -11.49 19.35
C VAL A 161 -0.33 -11.50 19.94
N LYS A 162 -0.70 -12.65 20.50
CA LYS A 162 -1.98 -12.85 21.18
C LYS A 162 -2.03 -12.03 22.47
N THR A 163 -3.00 -11.12 22.57
CA THR A 163 -3.23 -10.26 23.75
C THR A 163 -4.45 -10.68 24.55
N ASP A 164 -5.44 -11.31 23.91
CA ASP A 164 -6.67 -11.80 24.54
C ASP A 164 -6.98 -13.25 24.09
N LYS A 165 -8.22 -13.70 24.27
CA LYS A 165 -8.70 -15.06 23.93
C LYS A 165 -8.83 -15.29 22.44
N THR A 166 -8.97 -14.23 21.64
CA THR A 166 -9.16 -14.31 20.19
C THR A 166 -7.88 -14.75 19.47
N THR A 167 -8.02 -15.23 18.24
CA THR A 167 -6.94 -15.85 17.48
C THR A 167 -6.32 -14.85 16.51
N PRO A 168 -5.01 -14.54 16.62
CA PRO A 168 -4.34 -13.72 15.63
C PRO A 168 -4.34 -14.40 14.25
N PHE A 169 -4.47 -13.60 13.21
CA PHE A 169 -4.45 -14.09 11.83
C PHE A 169 -3.90 -13.02 10.89
N ILE A 170 -3.55 -13.40 9.65
CA ILE A 170 -3.12 -12.50 8.58
C ILE A 170 -3.52 -13.08 7.23
N SER A 171 -4.02 -12.23 6.32
CA SER A 171 -4.44 -12.61 4.97
C SER A 171 -3.34 -12.36 3.95
N ALA A 172 -2.67 -11.21 4.03
CA ALA A 172 -1.53 -10.91 3.16
C ALA A 172 -0.49 -10.03 3.85
N LEU A 173 0.77 -10.21 3.44
CA LEU A 173 1.90 -9.38 3.87
C LEU A 173 2.64 -8.85 2.63
N GLU A 174 2.69 -7.52 2.52
CA GLU A 174 3.21 -6.81 1.35
C GLU A 174 4.37 -5.90 1.78
N LEU A 175 5.54 -6.02 1.13
CA LEU A 175 6.68 -5.11 1.31
C LEU A 175 7.04 -4.48 -0.03
N ARG A 176 7.25 -3.15 -0.01
CA ARG A 176 7.56 -2.34 -1.18
C ARG A 176 8.80 -1.50 -0.88
N PRO A 177 9.96 -1.78 -1.53
CA PRO A 177 11.11 -0.90 -1.46
C PRO A 177 10.74 0.49 -1.96
N MET A 178 11.18 1.52 -1.24
CA MET A 178 10.90 2.92 -1.54
C MET A 178 12.19 3.70 -1.81
N GLY A 179 12.05 4.80 -2.56
CA GLY A 179 13.14 5.74 -2.75
C GLY A 179 13.49 6.48 -1.45
N ASN A 180 14.79 6.65 -1.22
CA ASN A 180 15.31 7.28 0.00
C ASN A 180 14.92 8.76 0.16
N ASN A 181 14.55 9.43 -0.93
CA ASN A 181 14.25 10.87 -0.98
C ASN A 181 12.78 11.21 -0.63
N SER A 182 12.00 10.24 -0.15
CA SER A 182 10.59 10.44 0.25
C SER A 182 10.38 10.07 1.71
N TYR A 183 9.44 10.72 2.40
CA TYR A 183 9.06 10.40 3.79
C TYR A 183 10.26 10.36 4.76
N ILE A 184 11.04 11.45 4.81
CA ILE A 184 12.24 11.55 5.64
C ILE A 184 11.81 11.78 7.10
N THR A 185 12.21 10.89 8.00
CA THR A 185 12.00 11.03 9.44
C THR A 185 13.30 11.34 10.17
N GLN A 186 13.20 12.05 11.30
CA GLN A 186 14.34 12.27 12.18
C GLN A 186 14.70 11.01 12.98
N ALA A 187 13.69 10.24 13.37
CA ALA A 187 13.86 8.95 14.05
C ALA A 187 12.61 8.07 13.85
N GLY A 188 12.81 6.76 13.93
CA GLY A 188 11.73 5.78 13.98
C GLY A 188 11.01 5.54 12.64
N SER A 189 9.98 4.70 12.75
CA SER A 189 9.09 4.29 11.67
C SER A 189 7.87 5.23 11.57
N LEU A 190 7.21 5.29 10.41
CA LEU A 190 5.95 6.02 10.24
C LEU A 190 4.79 5.06 10.08
N LYS A 191 3.91 4.95 11.08
CA LYS A 191 2.60 4.32 10.92
C LYS A 191 1.72 5.23 10.06
N LEU A 192 1.03 4.67 9.07
CA LEU A 192 0.11 5.43 8.24
C LEU A 192 -1.15 5.79 9.03
N VAL A 193 -1.50 7.07 9.05
CA VAL A 193 -2.82 7.54 9.54
C VAL A 193 -3.82 7.64 8.39
N SER A 194 -3.42 8.30 7.30
CA SER A 194 -4.27 8.48 6.12
C SER A 194 -3.42 8.81 4.90
N ARG A 195 -3.86 8.34 3.73
CA ARG A 195 -3.33 8.74 2.42
C ARG A 195 -4.48 8.96 1.45
N THR A 196 -4.72 10.22 1.11
CA THR A 196 -5.87 10.63 0.32
C THR A 196 -5.48 11.57 -0.81
N TYR A 197 -6.29 11.60 -1.85
CA TYR A 197 -6.26 12.63 -2.89
C TYR A 197 -7.68 13.13 -3.13
N TYR A 198 -7.82 14.36 -3.62
CA TYR A 198 -9.13 14.97 -3.84
C TYR A 198 -9.54 14.82 -5.30
N SER A 199 -10.58 14.02 -5.53
CA SER A 199 -11.13 13.76 -6.86
C SER A 199 -12.56 13.24 -6.73
N LYS A 200 -13.34 13.32 -7.81
CA LYS A 200 -14.65 12.68 -7.93
C LYS A 200 -14.58 11.18 -8.27
N SER A 201 -13.38 10.64 -8.46
CA SER A 201 -13.19 9.20 -8.67
C SER A 201 -13.75 8.38 -7.50
N GLU A 202 -14.38 7.26 -7.80
CA GLU A 202 -14.78 6.26 -6.79
C GLU A 202 -13.72 5.17 -6.58
N TYR A 203 -12.63 5.22 -7.37
CA TYR A 203 -11.57 4.21 -7.34
C TYR A 203 -10.36 4.70 -6.52
N TYR A 204 -9.80 3.78 -5.74
CA TYR A 204 -8.49 3.97 -5.15
C TYR A 204 -7.39 3.79 -6.22
N ILE A 205 -6.24 4.41 -5.98
CA ILE A 205 -5.05 4.25 -6.82
C ILE A 205 -4.06 3.36 -6.07
N ARG A 206 -3.50 2.37 -6.76
CA ARG A 206 -2.36 1.56 -6.29
C ARG A 206 -1.56 1.08 -7.50
N TYR A 207 -0.67 0.09 -7.34
CA TYR A 207 0.02 -0.52 -8.47
C TYR A 207 -0.97 -1.05 -9.53
N PRO A 208 -0.72 -0.85 -10.84
CA PRO A 208 0.50 -0.32 -11.45
C PRO A 208 0.58 1.22 -11.56
N ASP A 209 -0.48 1.95 -11.21
CA ASP A 209 -0.54 3.42 -11.33
C ASP A 209 0.32 4.15 -10.28
N ASP A 210 0.57 3.51 -9.13
CA ASP A 210 1.59 3.91 -8.16
C ASP A 210 2.75 2.91 -8.17
N ALA A 211 3.94 3.38 -8.57
CA ALA A 211 5.16 2.57 -8.66
C ALA A 211 5.65 2.04 -7.30
N TYR A 212 5.23 2.64 -6.18
CA TYR A 212 5.51 2.14 -4.83
C TYR A 212 4.33 1.35 -4.22
N ASP A 213 3.28 1.09 -5.00
CA ASP A 213 2.05 0.41 -4.56
C ASP A 213 1.44 1.02 -3.28
N ARG A 214 1.58 2.34 -3.11
CA ARG A 214 0.82 3.08 -2.10
C ARG A 214 -0.64 3.09 -2.50
N ILE A 215 -1.52 2.91 -1.52
CA ILE A 215 -2.96 3.04 -1.74
C ILE A 215 -3.37 4.48 -1.47
N TRP A 216 -3.92 5.16 -2.48
CA TRP A 216 -4.49 6.49 -2.37
C TRP A 216 -6.01 6.42 -2.42
N ILE A 217 -6.67 6.94 -1.38
CA ILE A 217 -8.12 6.96 -1.29
C ILE A 217 -8.67 8.29 -1.81
N ALA A 218 -9.58 8.23 -2.78
CA ALA A 218 -10.25 9.41 -3.28
C ALA A 218 -11.18 9.97 -2.19
N ARG A 219 -11.13 11.28 -1.97
CA ARG A 219 -12.05 11.99 -1.09
C ARG A 219 -12.80 13.04 -1.88
N SER A 220 -14.13 12.95 -1.81
CA SER A 220 -15.05 13.85 -2.49
C SER A 220 -16.06 14.57 -1.55
N PRO A 221 -15.62 15.29 -0.49
CA PRO A 221 -16.52 16.14 0.30
C PRO A 221 -17.39 17.08 -0.53
N SER A 222 -18.67 17.21 -0.20
CA SER A 222 -19.63 18.02 -0.97
C SER A 222 -19.36 19.53 -0.96
N TRP A 223 -18.59 20.02 0.03
CA TRP A 223 -18.25 21.43 0.20
C TRP A 223 -16.98 21.87 -0.56
N LEU A 224 -16.37 20.94 -1.32
CA LEU A 224 -15.24 21.21 -2.21
C LEU A 224 -15.64 21.23 -3.68
N THR A 225 -14.94 22.04 -4.46
CA THR A 225 -14.98 22.06 -5.93
C THR A 225 -13.74 21.34 -6.47
N TYR A 226 -13.96 20.30 -7.26
CA TYR A 226 -12.91 19.45 -7.84
C TYR A 226 -12.45 19.98 -9.18
N ILE A 227 -11.13 19.99 -9.37
CA ILE A 227 -10.47 20.45 -10.58
C ILE A 227 -9.54 19.36 -11.09
N SER A 228 -9.34 19.32 -12.41
CA SER A 228 -8.42 18.39 -13.03
C SER A 228 -7.76 19.02 -14.26
N THR A 229 -6.65 18.43 -14.68
CA THR A 229 -5.94 18.84 -15.89
C THR A 229 -5.50 17.61 -16.69
N THR A 230 -5.42 17.76 -18.01
CA THR A 230 -4.82 16.75 -18.90
C THR A 230 -3.32 16.98 -19.11
N ASN A 231 -2.82 18.16 -18.74
CA ASN A 231 -1.41 18.52 -18.86
C ASN A 231 -0.54 17.64 -17.96
N ASP A 232 0.69 17.37 -18.40
CA ASP A 232 1.65 16.67 -17.57
C ASP A 232 2.14 17.61 -16.45
N VAL A 233 1.76 17.26 -15.22
CA VAL A 233 2.23 17.95 -14.00
C VAL A 233 3.62 17.41 -13.65
N SER A 234 4.52 18.24 -13.11
CA SER A 234 5.85 17.78 -12.69
C SER A 234 5.77 16.73 -11.57
N ASN A 235 6.74 15.80 -11.55
CA ASN A 235 6.88 14.75 -10.52
C ASN A 235 8.29 14.76 -9.88
N ASP A 236 9.02 15.87 -10.02
CA ASP A 236 10.40 16.00 -9.55
C ASP A 236 10.45 16.38 -8.06
N ASN A 237 9.94 15.50 -7.19
CA ASN A 237 9.86 15.74 -5.75
C ASN A 237 10.34 14.54 -4.89
N GLY A 238 10.87 13.49 -5.51
CA GLY A 238 11.34 12.27 -4.83
C GLY A 238 10.22 11.34 -4.32
N TYR A 239 8.96 11.80 -4.26
CA TYR A 239 7.81 10.97 -3.84
C TYR A 239 7.25 10.10 -4.95
N ASN A 240 7.58 10.38 -6.21
CA ASN A 240 7.10 9.66 -7.39
C ASN A 240 5.57 9.45 -7.35
N LEU A 241 4.81 10.55 -7.31
CA LEU A 241 3.36 10.50 -7.13
C LEU A 241 2.67 9.98 -8.41
N PRO A 242 1.58 9.18 -8.27
CA PRO A 242 0.78 8.74 -9.40
C PRO A 242 0.28 9.92 -10.23
N LYS A 243 0.15 9.72 -11.55
CA LYS A 243 -0.33 10.76 -12.47
C LYS A 243 -1.69 11.32 -12.04
N ALA A 244 -2.63 10.45 -11.69
CA ALA A 244 -3.96 10.85 -11.24
C ALA A 244 -3.93 11.70 -9.94
N VAL A 245 -3.01 11.45 -9.01
CA VAL A 245 -2.88 12.27 -7.79
C VAL A 245 -2.42 13.68 -8.13
N ARG A 246 -1.54 13.84 -9.10
CA ARG A 246 -0.98 15.15 -9.51
C ARG A 246 -1.89 15.93 -10.44
N GLN A 247 -2.72 15.25 -11.23
CA GLN A 247 -3.63 15.86 -12.19
C GLN A 247 -5.02 16.20 -11.63
N ASN A 248 -5.27 15.90 -10.35
CA ASN A 248 -6.51 16.20 -9.67
C ASN A 248 -6.23 17.06 -8.44
N GLY A 249 -7.17 17.94 -8.12
CA GLY A 249 -7.12 18.77 -6.93
C GLY A 249 -8.52 19.23 -6.52
N ALA A 250 -8.57 19.98 -5.42
CA ALA A 250 -9.81 20.58 -4.96
C ALA A 250 -9.57 21.94 -4.32
N THR A 251 -10.60 22.78 -4.38
CA THR A 251 -10.66 24.10 -3.76
C THR A 251 -11.94 24.23 -2.94
N PRO A 252 -12.00 25.08 -1.91
CA PRO A 252 -13.25 25.37 -1.21
C PRO A 252 -14.30 25.91 -2.18
N THR A 253 -15.51 25.34 -2.21
CA THR A 253 -16.62 25.90 -3.00
C THR A 253 -16.98 27.31 -2.53
N ASN A 254 -16.81 27.57 -1.24
CA ASN A 254 -16.83 28.92 -0.68
C ASN A 254 -15.39 29.30 -0.31
N ALA A 255 -14.80 30.22 -1.07
CA ALA A 255 -13.42 30.67 -0.90
C ALA A 255 -13.11 31.30 0.47
N SER A 256 -14.14 31.69 1.25
CA SER A 256 -13.98 32.19 2.62
C SER A 256 -13.86 31.08 3.67
N LEU A 257 -14.06 29.81 3.28
CA LEU A 257 -13.98 28.65 4.19
C LEU A 257 -12.68 27.87 3.97
N PRO A 258 -12.08 27.33 5.05
CA PRO A 258 -10.87 26.52 4.94
C PRO A 258 -11.18 25.11 4.43
N ILE A 259 -10.17 24.47 3.82
CA ILE A 259 -10.16 23.01 3.71
C ILE A 259 -9.79 22.44 5.07
N THR A 260 -10.75 21.83 5.75
CA THR A 260 -10.53 21.23 7.06
C THR A 260 -10.34 19.72 6.94
N ILE A 261 -9.21 19.23 7.44
CA ILE A 261 -8.90 17.81 7.54
C ILE A 261 -8.85 17.44 9.03
N THR A 262 -9.62 16.44 9.43
CA THR A 262 -9.66 15.94 10.80
C THR A 262 -9.36 14.45 10.84
N TRP A 263 -8.70 14.02 11.90
CA TRP A 263 -8.49 12.62 12.24
C TRP A 263 -8.49 12.47 13.76
N THR A 264 -8.74 11.24 14.22
CA THR A 264 -8.64 10.92 15.64
C THR A 264 -7.21 10.53 15.96
N SER A 265 -6.63 11.15 16.99
CA SER A 265 -5.35 10.75 17.55
C SER A 265 -5.56 9.55 18.48
N GLU A 266 -4.83 8.45 18.23
CA GLU A 266 -4.83 7.27 19.11
C GLU A 266 -4.10 7.57 20.42
N ASN A 267 -3.00 8.32 20.34
CA ASN A 267 -2.22 8.78 21.48
C ASN A 267 -1.84 10.26 21.30
N PRO A 268 -2.23 11.15 22.23
CA PRO A 268 -1.98 12.59 22.13
C PRO A 268 -0.49 12.97 22.13
N ASP A 269 0.37 12.08 22.63
CA ASP A 269 1.82 12.30 22.68
C ASP A 269 2.54 11.90 21.37
N ASP A 270 1.82 11.33 20.40
CA ASP A 270 2.39 10.93 19.12
C ASP A 270 2.82 12.13 18.27
N GLN A 271 3.94 11.98 17.58
CA GLN A 271 4.40 12.94 16.58
C GLN A 271 3.80 12.63 15.21
N TYR A 272 3.15 13.61 14.60
CA TYR A 272 2.55 13.49 13.27
C TYR A 272 3.42 14.14 12.20
N TYR A 273 3.62 13.42 11.10
CA TYR A 273 4.27 13.93 9.90
C TYR A 273 3.24 14.12 8.80
N MET A 274 3.04 15.37 8.39
CA MET A 274 2.10 15.73 7.33
C MET A 274 2.86 16.04 6.03
N TYR A 275 2.50 15.33 4.97
CA TYR A 275 3.08 15.50 3.64
C TYR A 275 1.98 16.01 2.70
N GLU A 276 2.06 17.29 2.37
CA GLU A 276 1.10 17.95 1.49
C GLU A 276 1.67 18.02 0.07
N HIS A 277 0.87 17.61 -0.92
CA HIS A 277 1.25 17.65 -2.32
C HIS A 277 0.35 18.65 -3.03
N LEU A 278 0.97 19.75 -3.46
CA LEU A 278 0.29 20.91 -4.04
C LEU A 278 0.81 21.14 -5.45
N ALA A 279 -0.09 21.48 -6.36
CA ALA A 279 0.24 21.89 -7.72
C ALA A 279 -0.79 22.91 -8.19
N GLU A 280 -0.35 23.99 -8.83
CA GLU A 280 -1.25 24.82 -9.63
C GLU A 280 -1.47 24.10 -10.97
N ILE A 281 -2.74 23.80 -11.24
CA ILE A 281 -3.18 23.00 -12.39
C ILE A 281 -4.25 23.72 -13.23
N GLN A 282 -4.64 24.93 -12.82
CA GLN A 282 -5.49 25.82 -13.59
C GLN A 282 -4.64 26.93 -14.22
N ASP A 283 -5.03 27.36 -15.41
CA ASP A 283 -4.40 28.51 -16.04
C ASP A 283 -4.85 29.78 -15.31
N LEU A 284 -3.92 30.41 -14.59
CA LEU A 284 -4.13 31.71 -13.96
C LEU A 284 -3.76 32.84 -14.93
N GLN A 285 -4.45 33.97 -14.84
CA GLN A 285 -4.00 35.19 -15.53
C GLN A 285 -2.70 35.70 -14.89
N ALA A 286 -1.91 36.49 -15.63
CA ALA A 286 -0.60 36.97 -15.17
C ALA A 286 -0.62 37.81 -13.87
N ASN A 287 -1.79 38.31 -13.46
CA ASN A 287 -2.03 39.09 -12.25
C ASN A 287 -2.80 38.30 -11.18
N GLU A 288 -3.10 37.03 -11.41
CA GLU A 288 -3.76 36.14 -10.45
C GLU A 288 -2.71 35.27 -9.76
N THR A 289 -2.85 35.15 -8.44
CA THR A 289 -2.03 34.25 -7.62
C THR A 289 -2.93 33.61 -6.57
N ARG A 290 -2.55 32.43 -6.09
CA ARG A 290 -3.22 31.81 -4.94
C ARG A 290 -2.31 31.83 -3.74
N GLU A 291 -2.86 32.32 -2.65
CA GLU A 291 -2.19 32.36 -1.35
C GLU A 291 -3.08 31.68 -0.31
N PHE A 292 -2.47 30.84 0.50
CA PHE A 292 -3.15 30.22 1.64
C PHE A 292 -2.17 29.94 2.77
N VAL A 293 -2.74 29.72 3.95
CA VAL A 293 -2.00 29.36 5.16
C VAL A 293 -2.45 27.98 5.64
N VAL A 294 -1.49 27.18 6.08
CA VAL A 294 -1.74 25.86 6.66
C VAL A 294 -1.68 25.98 8.18
N LEU A 295 -2.75 25.55 8.84
CA LEU A 295 -2.88 25.59 10.29
C LEU A 295 -2.98 24.16 10.83
N LEU A 296 -2.13 23.82 11.80
CA LEU A 296 -2.22 22.58 12.58
C LEU A 296 -2.71 22.92 13.99
N ASN A 297 -3.88 22.39 14.37
CA ASN A 297 -4.53 22.70 15.65
C ASN A 297 -4.65 24.22 15.92
N GLY A 298 -5.01 24.98 14.88
CA GLY A 298 -5.16 26.43 14.93
C GLY A 298 -3.85 27.23 14.96
N LYS A 299 -2.68 26.56 14.99
CA LYS A 299 -1.36 27.20 14.96
C LYS A 299 -0.78 27.15 13.54
N LYS A 300 -0.16 28.24 13.09
CA LYS A 300 0.50 28.29 11.77
C LYS A 300 1.60 27.23 11.67
N TYR A 301 1.49 26.38 10.65
CA TYR A 301 2.41 25.27 10.41
C TYR A 301 3.38 25.58 9.25
N PHE A 302 2.92 26.21 8.17
CA PHE A 302 3.75 26.75 7.07
C PHE A 302 3.57 28.26 6.90
N LEU A 303 4.63 28.95 6.48
CA LEU A 303 4.63 30.37 6.09
C LEU A 303 4.20 30.46 4.61
N SER A 304 2.98 30.94 4.35
CA SER A 304 2.41 31.31 3.03
C SER A 304 2.82 30.43 1.84
N CYS A 305 1.92 29.57 1.37
CA CYS A 305 2.11 28.91 0.08
C CYS A 305 1.65 29.87 -1.03
N ASN A 306 2.58 30.33 -1.87
CA ASN A 306 2.27 31.07 -3.10
C ASN A 306 2.41 30.11 -4.28
N SER A 307 1.36 29.99 -5.08
CA SER A 307 1.36 29.27 -6.35
C SER A 307 0.89 30.17 -7.48
#